data_AF-A0A7X9KIQ2-F1
#
_entry.id   AF-A0A7X9KIQ2-F1
#
_cell.length_a   1.000
_cell.length_b   1.000
_cell.length_c   1.000
_cell.angle_alpha   90.00
_cell.angle_beta   90.00
_cell.angle_gamma   90.00
#
_symmetry.space_group_name_H-M   'P 1'
#
loop_
_entity.id
_entity.type
_entity.pdbx_description
1 polymer ?
#
loop_
_entity_poly.entity_id
_entity_poly.type
_entity_poly.pdbx_seq_one_letter_code
_entity_poly.pdbx_strand_id
1 'polypeptide(L)' 'VKDRETREALVPYNAAGADAKPMVELANACKAKGLWPFIHFNRLQVTPPCTTSVEQVEEGLAILDDALTVADQYYTG' A
#
# COMPACT_ATOMS: atom_id res chain seq x y z
N VAL A 1 -7.66 -4.05 -3.36
CA VAL A 1 -8.56 -4.30 -4.52
C VAL A 1 -9.54 -3.15 -4.60
N LYS A 2 -10.07 -2.83 -5.77
CA LYS A 2 -11.12 -1.82 -5.91
C LYS A 2 -12.46 -2.36 -5.43
N ASP A 3 -12.69 -3.65 -5.70
CA ASP A 3 -13.90 -4.35 -5.33
C ASP A 3 -13.54 -5.77 -4.83
N ARG A 4 -14.12 -6.17 -3.69
CA ARG A 4 -13.84 -7.45 -3.01
C ARG A 4 -14.63 -8.62 -3.61
N GLU A 5 -15.82 -8.38 -4.16
CA GLU A 5 -16.65 -9.42 -4.77
C GLU A 5 -16.07 -9.87 -6.11
N THR A 6 -15.79 -8.91 -6.99
CA THR A 6 -15.22 -9.10 -8.33
C THR A 6 -13.71 -9.34 -8.31
N ARG A 7 -13.05 -8.94 -7.21
CA ARG A 7 -11.58 -8.92 -7.05
C ARG A 7 -10.90 -8.01 -8.07
N GLU A 8 -11.57 -6.97 -8.56
CA GLU A 8 -10.97 -5.98 -9.44
C GLU A 8 -9.75 -5.34 -8.77
N ALA A 9 -8.64 -5.24 -9.53
CA ALA A 9 -7.44 -4.58 -9.05
C ALA A 9 -7.71 -3.10 -8.74
N LEU A 10 -7.04 -2.55 -7.72
CA LEU A 10 -7.19 -1.13 -7.36
C LEU A 10 -6.74 -0.22 -8.51
N VAL A 11 -5.67 -0.63 -9.19
CA VAL A 11 -5.13 0.01 -10.39
C VAL A 11 -4.93 -1.03 -11.50
N PRO A 12 -5.04 -0.65 -12.78
CA PRO A 12 -4.83 -1.56 -13.90
C PRO A 12 -3.37 -2.05 -14.00
N TYR A 13 -3.15 -3.10 -14.79
CA TYR A 13 -1.79 -3.53 -15.14
C TYR A 13 -1.03 -2.41 -15.84
N ASN A 14 0.21 -2.15 -15.43
CA ASN A 14 1.04 -1.08 -15.96
C ASN A 14 0.38 0.33 -15.89
N ALA A 15 -0.39 0.58 -14.83
CA ALA A 15 -0.99 1.88 -14.57
C ALA A 15 0.06 3.01 -14.55
N ALA A 16 -0.28 4.15 -15.15
CA ALA A 16 0.55 5.34 -15.19
C ALA A 16 -0.32 6.60 -15.02
N GLY A 17 0.31 7.72 -14.68
CA GLY A 17 -0.39 9.00 -14.52
C GLY A 17 -1.54 8.92 -13.50
N ALA A 18 -2.74 9.34 -13.92
CA ALA A 18 -3.92 9.36 -13.06
C ALA A 18 -4.33 7.96 -12.57
N ASP A 19 -4.14 6.92 -13.38
CA ASP A 19 -4.52 5.55 -13.03
C ASP A 19 -3.62 4.97 -11.93
N ALA A 20 -2.40 5.47 -11.78
CA ALA A 20 -1.47 5.07 -10.73
C ALA A 20 -1.65 5.84 -9.41
N LYS A 21 -2.48 6.90 -9.42
CA LYS A 21 -2.66 7.81 -8.28
C LYS A 21 -2.94 7.10 -6.95
N PRO A 22 -3.85 6.11 -6.86
CA PRO A 22 -4.14 5.44 -5.58
C PRO A 22 -2.89 4.82 -4.94
N MET A 23 -2.06 4.16 -5.76
CA MET A 23 -0.84 3.50 -5.29
C MET A 23 0.27 4.49 -4.97
N VAL A 24 0.36 5.61 -5.69
CA VAL A 24 1.31 6.70 -5.39
C VAL A 24 0.98 7.35 -4.05
N GLU A 25 -0.30 7.62 -3.78
CA GLU A 25 -0.73 8.20 -2.52
C GLU A 25 -0.50 7.25 -1.34
N LEU A 26 -0.80 5.96 -1.50
CA LEU A 26 -0.46 4.94 -0.51
C LEU A 26 1.05 4.89 -0.22
N ALA A 27 1.89 4.94 -1.26
CA ALA A 27 3.35 4.98 -1.10
C ALA A 27 3.79 6.20 -0.29
N ASN A 28 3.22 7.36 -0.60
CA ASN A 28 3.56 8.62 0.06
C ASN A 28 3.09 8.64 1.52
N ALA A 29 1.93 8.06 1.83
CA ALA A 29 1.45 7.91 3.20
C ALA A 29 2.41 7.03 4.05
N CYS A 30 2.88 5.91 3.49
CA CYS A 30 3.90 5.09 4.14
C CYS A 30 5.19 5.88 4.38
N LYS A 31 5.71 6.54 3.34
CA LYS A 31 6.97 7.29 3.39
C LYS A 31 6.92 8.46 4.38
N ALA A 32 5.78 9.17 4.46
CA ALA A 32 5.59 10.27 5.40
C ALA A 32 5.68 9.84 6.87
N LYS A 33 5.40 8.56 7.15
CA LYS A 33 5.51 7.94 8.48
C LYS A 33 6.81 7.15 8.68
N GLY A 34 7.75 7.23 7.74
CA GLY A 34 9.06 6.57 7.85
C GLY A 34 9.12 5.14 7.29
N LEU A 35 8.04 4.61 6.73
CA LEU A 35 8.00 3.28 6.13
C LEU A 35 8.25 3.32 4.62
N TRP A 36 9.17 2.48 4.14
CA TRP A 36 9.56 2.40 2.72
C TRP A 36 9.18 1.06 2.09
N PRO A 37 7.90 0.83 1.75
CA PRO A 37 7.49 -0.36 1.02
C PRO A 37 7.89 -0.25 -0.46
N PHE A 38 8.03 -1.40 -1.11
CA PHE A 38 8.15 -1.46 -2.57
C PHE A 38 6.78 -1.65 -3.20
N ILE A 39 6.43 -0.81 -4.17
CA ILE A 39 5.16 -0.89 -4.89
C ILE A 39 5.42 -1.25 -6.35
N HIS A 40 4.70 -2.27 -6.83
CA HIS A 40 4.73 -2.68 -8.22
C HIS A 40 3.30 -2.86 -8.73
N PHE A 41 2.83 -1.92 -9.55
CA PHE A 41 1.44 -1.83 -9.99
C PHE A 41 0.48 -1.89 -8.79
N ASN A 42 -0.46 -2.84 -8.78
CA ASN A 42 -1.44 -3.06 -7.72
C ASN A 42 -0.88 -3.81 -6.49
N ARG A 43 0.43 -3.99 -6.37
CA ARG A 43 1.04 -4.76 -5.26
C ARG A 43 1.92 -3.88 -4.38
N LEU A 44 1.62 -3.88 -3.09
CA LEU A 44 2.50 -3.41 -2.03
C LEU A 44 3.31 -4.60 -1.47
N GLN A 45 4.62 -4.44 -1.33
CA GLN A 45 5.54 -5.48 -0.89
C GLN A 45 6.19 -5.06 0.43
N VAL A 46 6.08 -5.93 1.42
CA VAL A 46 6.60 -5.74 2.77
C VAL A 46 7.59 -6.87 3.04
N THR A 47 8.87 -6.55 2.94
CA THR A 47 9.98 -7.51 3.12
C THR A 47 11.07 -6.86 3.98
N PRO A 48 10.86 -6.73 5.30
CA PRO A 48 11.86 -6.14 6.17
C PRO A 48 13.11 -7.05 6.27
N PRO A 49 14.27 -6.51 6.68
CA PRO A 49 15.46 -7.31 6.94
C PRO A 49 15.20 -8.45 7.94
N CYS A 50 15.91 -9.58 7.79
CA CYS A 50 15.81 -10.71 8.73
C CYS A 50 16.29 -10.38 10.17
N THR A 51 16.91 -9.22 10.37
CA THR A 51 17.40 -8.72 11.67
C THR A 51 16.42 -7.74 12.33
N THR A 52 15.26 -7.49 11.73
CA THR A 52 14.26 -6.55 12.26
C THR A 52 13.70 -7.08 13.57
N SER A 53 13.62 -6.24 14.61
CA SER A 53 13.06 -6.64 15.90
C SER A 53 11.53 -6.77 15.84
N VAL A 54 10.93 -7.41 16.83
CA VAL A 54 9.47 -7.54 16.92
C VAL A 54 8.80 -6.16 17.02
N GLU A 55 9.37 -5.27 17.82
CA GLU A 55 8.85 -3.92 18.05
C GLU A 55 8.86 -3.10 16.75
N GLN A 56 9.93 -3.22 15.95
CA GLN A 56 10.03 -2.55 14.65
C GLN A 56 9.02 -3.11 13.63
N VAL A 57 8.74 -4.43 13.69
CA VAL A 57 7.71 -5.04 12.86
C VAL A 57 6.33 -4.54 13.26
N GLU A 58 6.03 -4.48 14.56
CA GLU A 58 4.76 -3.95 15.08
C GLU A 58 4.55 -2.48 14.69
N GLU A 59 5.58 -1.63 14.85
CA GLU A 59 5.56 -0.24 14.39
C GLU A 59 5.29 -0.13 12.88
N GLY A 60 6.01 -0.91 12.08
CA GLY A 60 5.82 -0.93 10.64
C GLY A 60 4.43 -1.39 10.21
N LEU A 61 3.86 -2.39 10.89
CA LEU A 61 2.50 -2.87 10.64
C LEU A 61 1.44 -1.84 11.04
N ALA A 62 1.63 -1.12 12.15
CA ALA A 62 0.73 -0.03 12.53
C ALA A 62 0.74 1.11 11.50
N ILE A 63 1.92 1.47 10.97
CA ILE A 63 2.03 2.44 9.87
C ILE A 63 1.32 1.94 8.61
N LEU A 64 1.44 0.66 8.28
CA LEU A 64 0.77 0.06 7.12
C LEU A 64 -0.75 0.09 7.25
N ASP A 65 -1.29 -0.26 8.42
CA ASP A 65 -2.73 -0.23 8.68
C ASP A 65 -3.30 1.16 8.45
N ASP A 66 -2.68 2.18 9.06
CA ASP A 66 -3.08 3.56 8.83
C ASP A 66 -2.91 4.01 7.37
N ALA A 67 -1.85 3.58 6.68
CA ALA A 67 -1.61 3.98 5.30
C ALA A 67 -2.65 3.38 4.34
N LEU A 68 -3.14 2.16 4.64
CA LEU A 68 -4.16 1.49 3.84
C LEU A 68 -5.50 2.23 3.85
N THR A 69 -5.78 3.08 4.85
CA THR A 69 -6.99 3.92 4.83
C THR A 69 -7.01 4.89 3.64
N VAL A 70 -5.85 5.23 3.07
CA VAL A 70 -5.76 6.02 1.82
C VAL A 70 -6.27 5.20 0.63
N ALA A 71 -5.90 3.93 0.55
CA ALA A 71 -6.37 3.03 -0.50
C ALA A 71 -7.89 2.75 -0.36
N ASP A 72 -8.40 2.69 0.87
CA ASP A 72 -9.83 2.49 1.15
C ASP A 72 -10.72 3.62 0.56
N GLN A 73 -10.19 4.83 0.37
CA GLN A 73 -10.93 5.92 -0.28
C GLN A 73 -11.26 5.64 -1.75
N TYR A 74 -10.55 4.70 -2.37
CA TYR A 74 -10.72 4.30 -3.77
C TYR A 74 -11.54 3.02 -3.93
N TYR A 75 -12.00 2.44 -2.82
CA TYR A 75 -12.84 1.25 -2.79
C TYR A 75 -14.26 1.54 -3.29
N THR A 76 -14.83 0.63 -4.08
CA THR A 76 -16.17 0.82 -4.66
C THR A 76 -17.14 -0.35 -4.45
N GLY A 77 -16.73 -1.45 -3.80
CA GLY A 77 -17.60 -2.62 -3.65
C GLY A 77 -17.05 -3.70 -2.74
#